data_AF-A0A7S3IQF1-F1
#
_entry.id   AF-A0A7S3IQF1-F1
#
_cell.length_a   1.000
_cell.length_b   1.000
_cell.length_c   1.000
_cell.angle_alpha   90.00
_cell.angle_beta   90.00
_cell.angle_gamma   90.00
#
_symmetry.space_group_name_H-M   'P 1'
#
loop_
_entity.id
_entity.type
_entity.pdbx_description
1 polymer ?
#
loop_
_entity_poly.entity_id
_entity_poly.type
_entity_poly.pdbx_seq_one_letter_code
_entity_poly.pdbx_strand_id
1 'polypeptide(L)'
;MEFEGRRLRDIFLWDKNEPYLSLEEFAKILLEEHNLPAVFEPEIQSQMKKQVSAFRQYKQMDGELVRVISLNVRIGNIILRDKFEWDINNPSNSPEDFAESLCADLGLSPDFMLPAAHQIREQ
;
A
#
# COMPACT_ATOMS: atom_id res chain seq x y z
N MET A 1 -10.61 -8.75 -3.95
CA MET A 1 -11.81 -8.99 -4.78
C MET A 1 -11.98 -10.48 -4.98
N GLU A 2 -13.21 -11.00 -5.08
CA GLU A 2 -13.48 -12.40 -5.40
C GLU A 2 -14.57 -12.46 -6.48
N PHE A 3 -14.33 -13.22 -7.55
CA PHE A 3 -15.29 -13.39 -8.63
C PHE A 3 -15.04 -14.75 -9.29
N GLU A 4 -16.12 -15.52 -9.52
CA GLU A 4 -16.07 -16.88 -10.09
C GLU A 4 -15.05 -17.83 -9.42
N GLY A 5 -14.88 -17.71 -8.09
CA GLY A 5 -13.94 -18.53 -7.32
C GLY A 5 -12.46 -18.12 -7.45
N ARG A 6 -12.15 -17.07 -8.22
CA ARG A 6 -10.82 -16.46 -8.26
C ARG A 6 -10.77 -15.25 -7.33
N ARG A 7 -9.78 -15.22 -6.44
CA ARG A 7 -9.56 -14.11 -5.52
C ARG A 7 -8.32 -13.33 -5.93
N LEU A 8 -8.49 -12.08 -6.33
CA LEU A 8 -7.39 -11.13 -6.45
C LEU A 8 -7.17 -10.46 -5.09
N ARG A 9 -5.96 -10.63 -4.56
CA ARG A 9 -5.45 -9.88 -3.41
C ARG A 9 -4.12 -9.28 -3.85
N ASP A 10 -4.15 -7.98 -4.10
CA ASP A 10 -2.98 -7.21 -4.45
C ASP A 10 -2.92 -5.95 -3.59
N ILE A 11 -1.72 -5.42 -3.41
CA ILE A 11 -1.40 -4.23 -2.64
C ILE A 11 -0.37 -3.45 -3.44
N PHE A 12 -0.62 -2.18 -3.66
CA PHE A 12 0.30 -1.27 -4.33
C PHE A 12 0.08 0.16 -3.82
N LEU A 13 0.99 1.07 -4.17
CA LEU A 13 0.86 2.49 -3.91
C LEU A 13 0.54 3.23 -5.21
N TRP A 14 -0.28 4.27 -5.11
CA TRP A 14 -0.69 5.08 -6.25
C TRP A 14 -0.46 6.56 -5.95
N ASP A 15 0.27 7.26 -6.83
CA ASP A 15 0.35 8.72 -6.77
C ASP A 15 -0.94 9.32 -7.35
N LYS A 16 -1.70 10.03 -6.51
CA LYS A 16 -2.91 10.74 -6.96
C LYS A 16 -2.62 11.79 -8.04
N ASN A 17 -1.38 12.26 -8.15
CA ASN A 17 -0.94 13.23 -9.14
C ASN A 17 -0.24 12.58 -10.34
N GLU A 18 -0.29 11.25 -10.48
CA GLU A 18 0.32 10.51 -11.59
C GLU A 18 -0.10 11.10 -12.95
N PRO A 19 0.85 11.67 -13.74
CA PRO A 19 0.51 12.41 -14.95
C PRO A 19 0.55 11.57 -16.23
N TYR A 20 1.13 10.35 -16.20
CA TYR A 20 1.43 9.57 -17.41
C TYR A 20 0.70 8.23 -17.48
N LEU A 21 0.21 7.70 -16.36
CA LEU A 21 -0.51 6.44 -16.30
C LEU A 21 -1.91 6.62 -15.70
N SER A 22 -2.95 6.37 -16.49
CA SER A 22 -4.33 6.40 -15.97
C SER A 22 -4.63 5.16 -15.12
N LEU A 23 -5.62 5.29 -14.22
CA LEU A 23 -6.11 4.14 -13.44
C LEU A 23 -6.68 3.05 -14.35
N GLU A 24 -7.24 3.43 -15.49
CA GLU A 24 -7.77 2.53 -16.51
C GLU A 24 -6.66 1.72 -17.18
N GLU A 25 -5.55 2.37 -17.55
CA GLU A 25 -4.38 1.69 -18.12
C GLU A 25 -3.72 0.78 -17.09
N PHE A 26 -3.55 1.24 -15.85
CA PHE A 26 -3.00 0.41 -14.79
C PHE A 26 -3.87 -0.82 -14.51
N ALA A 27 -5.20 -0.68 -14.51
CA ALA A 27 -6.10 -1.81 -14.31
C ALA A 27 -5.91 -2.90 -15.39
N LYS A 28 -5.60 -2.53 -16.63
CA LYS A 28 -5.30 -3.49 -17.71
C LYS A 28 -3.97 -4.21 -17.48
N ILE A 29 -2.94 -3.48 -17.09
CA ILE A 29 -1.64 -4.05 -16.73
C ILE A 29 -1.82 -5.09 -15.60
N LEU A 30 -2.56 -4.72 -14.55
CA LEU A 30 -2.84 -5.60 -13.42
C LEU A 30 -3.58 -6.89 -13.85
N LEU A 31 -4.54 -6.78 -14.78
CA LEU A 31 -5.23 -7.96 -15.31
C LEU A 31 -4.29 -8.88 -16.08
N GLU A 32 -3.43 -8.31 -16.92
CA GLU A 32 -2.45 -9.05 -17.72
C GLU A 32 -1.43 -9.77 -16.82
N GLU A 33 -0.86 -9.08 -15.83
CA GLU A 33 0.11 -9.65 -14.89
C GLU A 33 -0.46 -10.82 -14.08
N HIS A 34 -1.73 -10.71 -13.64
CA HIS A 34 -2.40 -11.76 -12.89
C HIS A 34 -3.12 -12.82 -13.76
N ASN A 35 -3.00 -12.72 -15.09
CA ASN A 35 -3.71 -13.59 -16.04
C ASN A 35 -5.23 -13.66 -15.76
N LEU A 36 -5.82 -12.50 -15.47
CA LEU A 36 -7.25 -12.36 -15.15
C LEU A 36 -8.07 -12.03 -16.40
N PRO A 37 -9.30 -12.57 -16.53
CA PRO A 37 -10.19 -12.22 -17.63
C PRO A 37 -10.59 -10.74 -17.65
N ALA A 38 -10.81 -10.17 -18.84
CA ALA A 38 -11.21 -8.76 -19.00
C ALA A 38 -12.54 -8.39 -18.31
N VAL A 39 -13.40 -9.35 -17.97
CA VAL A 39 -14.64 -9.09 -17.21
C VAL A 39 -14.39 -8.48 -15.82
N PHE A 40 -13.18 -8.62 -15.28
CA PHE A 40 -12.78 -8.05 -14.00
C PHE A 40 -12.41 -6.55 -14.10
N GLU A 41 -12.13 -6.03 -15.30
CA GLU A 41 -11.67 -4.64 -15.51
C GLU A 41 -12.57 -3.59 -14.85
N PRO A 42 -13.90 -3.61 -15.06
CA PRO A 42 -14.77 -2.56 -14.52
C PRO A 42 -14.78 -2.54 -12.98
N GLU A 43 -14.71 -3.71 -12.35
CA GLU A 43 -14.70 -3.81 -10.89
C GLU A 43 -13.35 -3.37 -10.32
N ILE A 44 -12.22 -3.72 -10.95
CA ILE A 44 -10.88 -3.23 -10.55
C ILE A 44 -10.83 -1.70 -10.64
N GLN A 45 -11.25 -1.14 -11.77
CA GLN A 45 -11.30 0.31 -11.96
C GLN A 45 -12.21 1.00 -10.94
N SER A 46 -13.39 0.42 -10.67
CA SER A 46 -14.33 0.93 -9.66
C SER A 46 -13.69 0.99 -8.27
N GLN A 47 -13.03 -0.10 -7.84
CA GLN A 47 -12.36 -0.14 -6.53
C GLN A 47 -11.19 0.84 -6.44
N MET A 48 -10.39 0.97 -7.51
CA MET A 48 -9.28 1.92 -7.56
C MET A 48 -9.78 3.37 -7.47
N LYS A 49 -10.75 3.74 -8.31
CA LYS A 49 -11.36 5.09 -8.29
C LYS A 49 -11.98 5.41 -6.94
N LYS A 50 -12.65 4.44 -6.32
CA LYS A 50 -13.22 4.59 -4.97
C LYS A 50 -12.15 4.92 -3.93
N GLN A 51 -11.02 4.22 -3.93
CA GLN A 51 -9.93 4.48 -2.98
C GLN A 51 -9.27 5.86 -3.23
N VAL A 52 -8.97 6.19 -4.49
CA VAL A 52 -8.35 7.48 -4.84
C VAL A 52 -9.26 8.67 -4.52
N SER A 53 -10.56 8.53 -4.77
CA SER A 53 -11.56 9.57 -4.44
C SER A 53 -11.81 9.71 -2.94
N ALA A 54 -11.71 8.61 -2.18
CA ALA A 54 -11.82 8.63 -0.73
C ALA A 54 -10.56 9.21 -0.04
N PHE A 55 -9.40 9.17 -0.71
CA PHE A 55 -8.14 9.66 -0.16
C PHE A 55 -8.19 11.16 0.16
N ARG A 56 -7.87 11.48 1.41
CA ARG A 56 -7.73 12.84 1.91
C ARG A 56 -6.27 13.10 2.22
N GLN A 57 -5.66 13.98 1.42
CA GLN A 57 -4.29 14.40 1.68
C GLN A 57 -4.23 15.09 3.04
N TYR A 58 -3.37 14.58 3.91
CA TYR A 58 -3.07 15.23 5.17
C TYR A 58 -2.35 16.56 4.90
N LYS A 59 -2.80 17.62 5.57
CA LYS A 59 -2.13 18.92 5.56
C LYS A 59 -1.29 18.98 6.83
N GLN A 60 0.02 19.03 6.65
CA GLN A 60 0.98 19.20 7.72
C GLN A 60 0.61 20.43 8.56
N MET A 61 0.67 20.27 9.87
CA MET A 61 0.40 21.32 10.84
C MET A 61 1.70 21.66 11.59
N ASP A 62 1.73 22.82 12.25
CA ASP A 62 2.84 23.17 13.11
C ASP A 62 2.90 22.24 14.35
N GLY A 63 4.11 21.82 14.70
CA GLY A 63 4.38 20.94 15.84
C GLY A 63 4.40 19.45 15.50
N GLU A 64 4.75 18.62 16.48
CA GLU A 64 4.81 17.16 16.33
C GLU A 64 3.40 16.54 16.36
N LEU A 65 3.16 15.54 15.52
CA LEU A 65 1.96 14.71 15.56
C LEU A 65 2.35 13.24 15.67
N VAL A 66 2.73 12.85 16.88
CA VAL A 66 3.11 11.47 17.18
C VAL A 66 1.87 10.58 17.27
N ARG A 67 1.92 9.47 16.54
CA ARG A 67 0.95 8.36 16.60
C ARG A 67 1.70 7.06 16.84
N VAL A 68 0.97 6.06 17.32
CA VAL A 68 1.53 4.73 17.49
C VAL A 68 1.05 3.86 16.34
N ILE A 69 1.99 3.42 15.52
CA ILE A 69 1.73 2.53 14.38
C ILE A 69 1.95 1.10 14.83
N SER A 70 1.07 0.19 14.41
CA SER A 70 1.22 -1.25 14.66
C SER A 70 1.31 -2.01 13.35
N LEU A 71 2.38 -2.78 13.17
CA LEU A 71 2.55 -3.67 12.03
C LEU A 71 2.10 -5.09 12.36
N ASN A 72 1.42 -5.73 11.41
CA ASN A 72 1.08 -7.14 11.45
C ASN A 72 1.04 -7.67 10.01
N VAL A 73 2.22 -7.96 9.46
CA VAL A 73 2.40 -8.42 8.08
C VAL A 73 2.71 -9.92 8.09
N ARG A 74 2.04 -10.69 7.24
CA ARG A 74 2.29 -12.12 7.08
C ARG A 74 2.61 -12.46 5.63
N ILE A 75 3.80 -13.01 5.40
CA ILE A 75 4.23 -13.57 4.12
C ILE A 75 4.65 -15.02 4.36
N GLY A 76 4.00 -15.96 3.68
CA GLY A 76 4.21 -17.40 3.88
C GLY A 76 3.98 -17.84 5.33
N ASN A 77 5.03 -18.36 5.96
CA ASN A 77 5.05 -18.83 7.35
C ASN A 77 5.60 -17.79 8.34
N ILE A 78 6.13 -16.66 7.86
CA ILE A 78 6.72 -15.61 8.70
C ILE A 78 5.69 -14.52 8.99
N ILE A 79 5.68 -14.02 10.23
CA ILE A 79 4.84 -12.91 10.67
C ILE A 79 5.74 -11.82 11.25
N LEU A 80 5.71 -10.63 10.65
CA LEU A 80 6.31 -9.42 11.20
C LEU A 80 5.25 -8.72 12.06
N ARG A 81 5.54 -8.55 13.35
CA ARG A 81 4.74 -7.75 14.29
C ARG A 81 5.64 -6.75 14.98
N ASP A 82 5.25 -5.49 14.90
CA ASP A 82 5.99 -4.39 15.52
C ASP A 82 5.04 -3.28 15.95
N LYS A 83 5.48 -2.43 16.87
CA LYS A 83 4.76 -1.25 17.33
C LYS A 83 5.74 -0.14 17.68
N PHE A 84 5.63 0.99 16.99
CA PHE A 84 6.54 2.12 17.15
C PHE A 84 5.78 3.45 17.11
N GLU A 85 6.44 4.49 17.62
CA GLU A 85 5.97 5.87 17.52
C GLU A 85 6.36 6.46 16.17
N TRP A 86 5.43 7.17 15.54
CA TRP A 86 5.59 7.77 14.24
C TRP A 86 5.11 9.22 14.29
N ASP A 87 6.02 10.16 14.06
CA ASP A 87 5.66 11.55 13.86
C ASP A 87 5.20 11.77 12.41
N ILE A 88 3.90 12.02 12.24
CA ILE A 88 3.28 12.30 10.94
C ILE A 88 3.77 13.63 10.36
N ASN A 89 4.14 14.57 11.23
CA ASN A 89 4.59 15.90 10.83
C ASN A 89 6.10 15.97 10.56
N ASN A 90 6.87 14.89 10.73
CA ASN A 90 8.28 14.90 10.35
C ASN A 90 8.42 14.63 8.84
N PRO A 91 8.87 15.61 8.02
CA PRO A 91 9.01 15.43 6.58
C PRO A 91 10.14 14.47 6.17
N SER A 92 11.02 14.11 7.10
CA SER A 92 12.07 13.10 6.87
C SER A 92 11.58 11.67 7.09
N ASN A 93 10.35 11.50 7.61
CA ASN A 93 9.77 10.17 7.81
C ASN A 93 9.14 9.66 6.51
N SER A 94 9.74 8.61 5.96
CA SER A 94 9.25 7.89 4.78
C SER A 94 8.86 6.46 5.18
N PRO A 95 7.58 6.06 5.03
CA PRO A 95 7.15 4.68 5.29
C PRO A 95 7.94 3.63 4.51
N GLU A 96 8.33 3.94 3.27
CA GLU A 96 9.12 3.06 2.41
C GLU A 96 10.55 2.88 2.93
N ASP A 97 11.25 3.98 3.23
CA ASP A 97 12.63 3.92 3.72
C ASP A 97 12.71 3.23 5.09
N PHE A 98 11.71 3.47 5.94
CA PHE A 98 11.57 2.78 7.22
C PHE A 98 11.33 1.27 7.03
N ALA A 99 10.41 0.89 6.14
CA ALA A 99 10.11 -0.51 5.88
C ALA A 99 11.31 -1.26 5.27
N GLU A 100 12.07 -0.61 4.39
CA GLU A 100 13.32 -1.14 3.84
C GLU A 100 14.34 -1.38 4.94
N SER A 101 14.61 -0.37 5.77
CA SER A 101 15.56 -0.45 6.89
C SER A 101 15.17 -1.55 7.88
N LEU A 102 13.88 -1.60 8.28
CA LEU A 102 13.34 -2.62 9.17
C LEU A 102 13.52 -4.04 8.60
N CYS A 103 13.25 -4.22 7.30
CA CYS A 103 13.44 -5.52 6.66
C CYS A 103 14.91 -5.91 6.57
N ALA A 104 15.81 -4.96 6.27
CA ALA A 104 17.24 -5.18 6.20
C ALA A 104 17.81 -5.58 7.58
N ASP A 105 17.45 -4.86 8.64
CA ASP A 105 17.91 -5.11 10.02
C ASP A 105 17.46 -6.47 10.54
N LEU A 106 16.25 -6.91 10.17
CA LEU A 106 15.67 -8.19 10.56
C LEU A 106 16.05 -9.35 9.60
N GLY A 107 16.74 -9.07 8.50
CA GLY A 107 17.06 -10.05 7.47
C GLY A 107 15.83 -10.66 6.78
N LEU A 108 14.77 -9.88 6.63
CA LEU A 108 13.51 -10.30 6.00
C LEU A 108 13.57 -10.19 4.47
N SER A 109 12.71 -10.96 3.80
CA SER A 109 12.50 -10.84 2.35
C SER A 109 12.02 -9.42 1.99
N PRO A 110 12.45 -8.86 0.83
CA PRO A 110 11.88 -7.62 0.29
C PRO A 110 10.35 -7.64 0.15
N ASP A 111 9.74 -8.82 0.06
CA ASP A 111 8.28 -8.99 0.01
C ASP A 111 7.54 -8.41 1.24
N PHE A 112 8.25 -8.15 2.34
CA PHE A 112 7.70 -7.50 3.53
C PHE A 112 7.65 -5.98 3.42
N MET A 113 8.49 -5.36 2.58
CA MET A 113 8.67 -3.90 2.52
C MET A 113 7.37 -3.21 2.11
N LEU A 114 6.79 -3.60 0.97
CA LEU A 114 5.56 -2.97 0.45
C LEU A 114 4.35 -3.16 1.39
N PRO A 115 4.04 -4.36 1.91
CA PRO A 115 2.96 -4.52 2.89
C PRO A 115 3.19 -3.75 4.20
N ALA A 116 4.45 -3.63 4.67
CA ALA A 116 4.77 -2.84 5.85
C ALA A 116 4.55 -1.35 5.59
N ALA A 117 5.12 -0.80 4.52
CA ALA A 117 4.93 0.60 4.11
C ALA A 117 3.45 0.93 3.92
N HIS A 118 2.70 0.03 3.29
CA HIS A 118 1.24 0.17 3.13
C HIS A 118 0.52 0.26 4.47
N GLN A 119 0.79 -0.64 5.43
CA GLN A 119 0.17 -0.59 6.75
C GLN A 119 0.51 0.68 7.54
N ILE A 120 1.70 1.26 7.34
CA ILE A 120 2.06 2.55 7.94
C ILE A 120 1.22 3.67 7.32
N ARG A 121 1.04 3.68 5.99
CA ARG A 121 0.27 4.72 5.28
C ARG A 121 -1.24 4.66 5.53
N GLU A 122 -1.78 3.47 5.79
CA GLU A 122 -3.20 3.29 6.07
C GLU A 122 -3.63 3.76 7.47
N GLN A 123 -2.71 3.79 8.43
CA GLN A 123 -2.98 4.11 9.85
C GLN A 123 -2.81 5.61 10.13
#